data_AF-A0A0Q5RNB5-F1
#
_entry.id   AF-A0A0Q5RNB5-F1
#
_cell.length_a   1.000
_cell.length_b   1.000
_cell.length_c   1.000
_cell.angle_alpha   90.00
_cell.angle_beta   90.00
_cell.angle_gamma   90.00
#
_symmetry.space_group_name_H-M   'P 1'
#
loop_
_entity.id
_entity.type
_entity.pdbx_description
1 polymer ?
#
loop_
_entity_poly.entity_id
_entity_poly.type
_entity_poly.pdbx_seq_one_letter_code
_entity_poly.pdbx_strand_id
1 'polypeptide(L)'
;PPSQDALFHILNSILSQHMDNPVQKFDKSVIKLCESMVTTAITLHLKVVSSFLPTAIKFHYNFNLRDIANIFTGVLYSNFETCPNSNQMVRLWIHECYRVYGDKLVDYTDINSFKKIVSDIVRKGIEGVNEEVVYSQPLIYCHFSKDVFQIQLTKDYSVSDLKANIATLYMKAGVKTSACCFLMTDSEVAREQFLVLVNDLLASGDIHELFPDDEVENIVNAVRNEVKQLGIVDNPLYAKLLHEKVKANLDRRLRLENGLIKLASCTKEVDALQDVLKVQEVELKIKNQEADNLIIVVGTENEKVSKERAFASKEEKNVRQIEEDVTAKAKLCEEDFLKAQPALIAAQEALNTLNKNNLTELKSFGSPPDAV
;
A
#
# COMPACT_ATOMS: atom_id res chain seq x y z
N PRO A 1 -21.61 -20.04 -21.46
CA PRO A 1 -21.88 -18.98 -20.45
C PRO A 1 -23.24 -18.33 -20.71
N PRO A 2 -24.02 -17.98 -19.68
CA PRO A 2 -25.23 -17.17 -19.82
C PRO A 2 -24.88 -15.80 -20.42
N SER A 3 -25.84 -15.18 -21.10
CA SER A 3 -25.67 -13.81 -21.63
C SER A 3 -25.53 -12.81 -20.49
N GLN A 4 -24.89 -11.68 -20.77
CA GLN A 4 -24.75 -10.58 -19.79
C GLN A 4 -26.11 -10.07 -19.33
N ASP A 5 -27.09 -9.99 -20.24
CA ASP A 5 -28.46 -9.57 -19.91
C ASP A 5 -29.14 -10.55 -18.95
N ALA A 6 -28.99 -11.86 -19.18
CA ALA A 6 -29.54 -12.86 -18.28
C ALA A 6 -28.90 -12.78 -16.89
N LEU A 7 -27.58 -12.59 -16.83
CA LEU A 7 -26.85 -12.41 -15.57
C LEU A 7 -27.30 -11.14 -14.84
N PHE A 8 -27.50 -10.04 -15.56
CA PHE A 8 -28.02 -8.78 -15.04
C PHE A 8 -29.40 -8.99 -14.43
N HIS A 9 -30.34 -9.60 -15.15
CA HIS A 9 -31.69 -9.84 -14.65
C HIS A 9 -31.71 -10.71 -13.38
N ILE A 10 -30.91 -11.76 -13.33
CA ILE A 10 -30.81 -12.64 -12.15
C ILE A 10 -30.27 -11.86 -10.94
N LEU A 11 -29.11 -11.22 -11.08
CA LEU A 11 -28.46 -10.52 -9.97
C LEU A 11 -29.26 -9.30 -9.52
N ASN A 12 -29.81 -8.53 -10.46
CA ASN A 12 -30.63 -7.38 -10.16
C ASN A 12 -31.92 -7.78 -9.45
N SER A 13 -32.61 -8.85 -9.89
CA SER A 13 -33.81 -9.33 -9.21
C SER A 13 -33.53 -9.79 -7.78
N ILE A 14 -32.39 -10.44 -7.53
CA ILE A 14 -32.02 -10.91 -6.20
C ILE A 14 -31.69 -9.72 -5.28
N LEU A 15 -30.89 -8.78 -5.79
CA LEU A 15 -30.45 -7.64 -4.99
C LEU A 15 -31.59 -6.66 -4.72
N SER A 16 -32.43 -6.36 -5.71
CA SER A 16 -33.56 -5.44 -5.55
C SER A 16 -34.56 -5.97 -4.53
N GLN A 17 -34.91 -7.26 -4.58
CA GLN A 17 -35.78 -7.89 -3.59
C GLN A 17 -35.22 -7.81 -2.17
N HIS A 18 -33.90 -7.92 -2.00
CA HIS A 18 -33.26 -7.74 -0.70
C HIS A 18 -33.31 -6.29 -0.22
N MET A 19 -33.00 -5.34 -1.11
CA MET A 19 -33.00 -3.91 -0.78
C MET A 19 -34.39 -3.34 -0.52
N ASP A 20 -35.41 -3.84 -1.23
CA ASP A 20 -36.81 -3.45 -1.07
C ASP A 20 -37.49 -4.15 0.12
N ASN A 21 -36.82 -5.14 0.75
CA ASN A 21 -37.40 -5.85 1.88
C ASN A 21 -37.57 -4.90 3.08
N PRO A 22 -38.81 -4.68 3.56
CA PRO A 22 -39.09 -3.74 4.65
C PRO A 22 -38.43 -4.12 5.97
N VAL A 23 -38.02 -5.38 6.15
CA VAL A 23 -37.28 -5.86 7.33
C VAL A 23 -35.88 -5.24 7.37
N GLN A 24 -35.24 -5.03 6.22
CA GLN A 24 -33.85 -4.56 6.13
C GLN A 24 -33.71 -3.04 6.26
N LYS A 25 -34.80 -2.29 6.03
CA LYS A 25 -34.93 -0.83 6.24
C LYS A 25 -33.88 0.04 5.52
N PHE A 26 -33.48 -0.34 4.30
CA PHE A 26 -32.52 0.46 3.53
C PHE A 26 -33.05 1.84 3.15
N ASP A 27 -32.13 2.81 3.04
CA ASP A 27 -32.45 4.15 2.57
C ASP A 27 -32.70 4.16 1.05
N LYS A 28 -33.51 5.11 0.57
CA LYS A 28 -33.86 5.25 -0.86
C LYS A 28 -32.64 5.49 -1.73
N SER A 29 -31.58 6.09 -1.18
CA SER A 29 -30.30 6.28 -1.87
C SER A 29 -29.61 4.95 -2.21
N VAL A 30 -29.73 3.95 -1.33
CA VAL A 30 -29.17 2.60 -1.51
C VAL A 30 -30.01 1.80 -2.50
N ILE A 31 -31.33 1.90 -2.45
CA ILE A 31 -32.22 1.21 -3.40
C ILE A 31 -31.94 1.65 -4.84
N LYS A 32 -31.78 2.97 -5.06
CA LYS A 32 -31.43 3.53 -6.39
C LYS A 32 -30.08 3.06 -6.93
N LEU A 33 -29.17 2.63 -6.07
CA LEU A 33 -27.83 2.16 -6.44
C LEU A 33 -27.84 0.75 -7.06
N CYS A 34 -28.91 -0.03 -6.88
CA CYS A 34 -29.00 -1.45 -7.23
C CYS A 34 -28.57 -1.74 -8.68
N GLU A 35 -29.19 -1.08 -9.66
CA GLU A 35 -28.93 -1.33 -11.09
C GLU A 35 -27.50 -0.95 -11.49
N SER A 36 -27.02 0.21 -11.03
CA SER A 36 -25.65 0.68 -11.27
C SER A 36 -24.63 -0.27 -10.66
N MET A 37 -24.87 -0.78 -9.45
CA MET A 37 -23.98 -1.72 -8.79
C MET A 37 -23.93 -3.07 -9.51
N VAL A 38 -25.06 -3.59 -9.97
CA VAL A 38 -25.10 -4.86 -10.73
C VAL A 38 -24.36 -4.74 -12.06
N THR A 39 -24.60 -3.65 -12.80
CA THR A 39 -23.90 -3.38 -14.06
C THR A 39 -22.39 -3.27 -13.86
N THR A 40 -21.98 -2.55 -12.81
CA THR A 40 -20.57 -2.39 -12.42
C THR A 40 -19.95 -3.73 -12.02
N ALA A 41 -20.68 -4.57 -11.30
CA ALA A 41 -20.20 -5.89 -10.88
C ALA A 41 -20.01 -6.88 -12.02
N ILE A 42 -20.90 -6.87 -13.01
CA ILE A 42 -20.75 -7.70 -14.22
C ILE A 42 -19.54 -7.22 -15.03
N THR A 43 -19.38 -5.91 -15.19
CA THR A 43 -18.23 -5.31 -15.88
C THR A 43 -16.92 -5.69 -15.18
N LEU A 44 -16.88 -5.61 -13.85
CA LEU A 44 -15.73 -6.01 -13.05
C LEU A 44 -15.42 -7.50 -13.24
N HIS A 45 -16.42 -8.38 -13.15
CA HIS A 45 -16.23 -9.82 -13.33
C HIS A 45 -15.63 -10.15 -14.69
N LEU A 46 -16.16 -9.59 -15.78
CA LEU A 46 -15.64 -9.80 -17.13
C LEU A 46 -14.20 -9.29 -17.26
N LYS A 47 -13.88 -8.16 -16.63
CA LYS A 47 -12.53 -7.62 -16.65
C LYS A 47 -11.55 -8.48 -15.86
N VAL A 48 -11.95 -9.01 -14.71
CA VAL A 48 -11.13 -9.92 -13.90
C VAL A 48 -10.86 -11.22 -14.67
N VAL A 49 -11.89 -11.86 -15.21
CA VAL A 49 -11.78 -13.12 -15.97
C VAL A 49 -10.85 -12.97 -17.19
N SER A 50 -10.90 -11.82 -17.87
CA SER A 50 -10.04 -11.56 -19.04
C SER A 50 -8.62 -11.10 -18.70
N SER A 51 -8.40 -10.52 -17.51
CA SER A 51 -7.09 -9.98 -17.12
C SER A 51 -6.24 -10.99 -16.35
N PHE A 52 -6.88 -11.87 -15.59
CA PHE A 52 -6.21 -12.84 -14.71
C PHE A 52 -6.54 -14.26 -15.16
N LEU A 53 -5.76 -14.75 -16.13
CA LEU A 53 -5.94 -16.07 -16.72
C LEU A 53 -5.17 -17.14 -15.93
N PRO A 54 -5.71 -18.37 -15.85
CA PRO A 54 -5.01 -19.48 -15.22
C PRO A 54 -3.76 -19.84 -16.03
N THR A 55 -2.68 -20.12 -15.32
CA THR A 55 -1.43 -20.64 -15.90
C THR A 55 -0.98 -21.88 -15.14
N ALA A 56 0.03 -22.60 -15.63
CA ALA A 56 0.59 -23.75 -14.91
C ALA A 56 1.09 -23.40 -13.49
N ILE A 57 1.53 -22.16 -13.28
CA ILE A 57 1.99 -21.65 -11.98
C ILE A 57 0.83 -21.04 -11.19
N LYS A 58 -0.07 -20.32 -11.87
CA LYS A 58 -1.23 -19.63 -11.29
C LYS A 58 -2.53 -20.36 -11.61
N PHE A 59 -2.59 -21.66 -11.32
CA PHE A 59 -3.75 -22.50 -11.67
C PHE A 59 -5.01 -22.11 -10.90
N HIS A 60 -4.85 -21.45 -9.75
CA HIS A 60 -5.93 -20.95 -8.89
C HIS A 60 -6.56 -19.63 -9.41
N TYR A 61 -6.04 -19.04 -10.49
CA TYR A 61 -6.65 -17.89 -11.18
C TYR A 61 -7.82 -18.38 -12.06
N ASN A 62 -8.75 -19.11 -11.44
CA ASN A 62 -9.95 -19.61 -12.08
C ASN A 62 -11.15 -18.85 -11.53
N PHE A 63 -11.69 -17.96 -12.36
CA PHE A 63 -12.82 -17.09 -12.06
C PHE A 63 -14.03 -17.51 -12.88
N ASN A 64 -15.14 -17.78 -12.20
CA ASN A 64 -16.39 -18.24 -12.82
C ASN A 64 -17.60 -17.56 -12.16
N LEU A 65 -18.81 -17.93 -12.59
CA LEU A 65 -20.05 -17.30 -12.11
C LEU A 65 -20.33 -17.52 -10.63
N ARG A 66 -19.73 -18.54 -10.00
CA ARG A 66 -19.82 -18.74 -8.55
C ARG A 66 -19.13 -17.62 -7.80
N ASP A 67 -18.04 -17.07 -8.34
CA ASP A 67 -17.32 -15.97 -7.69
C ASP A 67 -18.18 -14.71 -7.64
N ILE A 68 -18.82 -14.30 -8.74
CA ILE A 68 -19.75 -13.17 -8.71
C ILE A 68 -20.95 -13.46 -7.81
N ALA A 69 -21.49 -14.69 -7.82
CA ALA A 69 -22.57 -15.08 -6.91
C ALA A 69 -22.15 -14.99 -5.42
N ASN A 70 -20.90 -15.36 -5.09
CA ASN A 70 -20.36 -15.27 -3.73
C ASN A 70 -20.21 -13.80 -3.28
N ILE A 71 -19.83 -12.89 -4.19
CA ILE A 71 -19.79 -11.44 -3.90
C ILE A 71 -21.19 -10.95 -3.50
N PHE A 72 -22.21 -11.27 -4.31
CA PHE A 72 -23.58 -10.86 -3.99
C PHE A 72 -24.12 -11.57 -2.75
N THR A 73 -23.76 -12.84 -2.52
CA THR A 73 -24.11 -13.55 -1.28
C THR A 73 -23.56 -12.82 -0.05
N GLY A 74 -22.35 -12.28 -0.11
CA GLY A 74 -21.78 -11.43 0.93
C GLY A 74 -22.58 -10.13 1.15
N VAL A 75 -22.94 -9.45 0.06
CA VAL A 75 -23.76 -8.22 0.09
C VAL A 75 -25.16 -8.47 0.67
N LEU A 76 -25.76 -9.63 0.42
CA LEU A 76 -27.10 -9.99 0.93
C LEU A 76 -27.17 -10.17 2.45
N TYR A 77 -26.03 -10.27 3.14
CA TYR A 77 -26.01 -10.23 4.61
C TYR A 77 -26.10 -8.81 5.18
N SER A 78 -26.07 -7.78 4.34
CA SER A 78 -26.19 -6.40 4.78
C SER A 78 -27.61 -6.03 5.19
N ASN A 79 -27.69 -5.07 6.10
CA ASN A 79 -28.90 -4.40 6.56
C ASN A 79 -28.61 -2.90 6.77
N PHE A 80 -29.63 -2.12 7.15
CA PHE A 80 -29.49 -0.69 7.42
C PHE A 80 -28.42 -0.35 8.49
N GLU A 81 -28.26 -1.17 9.52
CA GLU A 81 -27.26 -0.93 10.57
C GLU A 81 -25.83 -1.03 10.03
N THR A 82 -25.60 -1.98 9.11
CA THR A 82 -24.28 -2.19 8.49
C THR A 82 -23.99 -1.23 7.35
N CYS A 83 -25.01 -0.84 6.57
CA CYS A 83 -24.87 -0.04 5.36
C CYS A 83 -25.96 1.05 5.31
N PRO A 84 -25.81 2.14 6.09
CA PRO A 84 -26.83 3.17 6.21
C PRO A 84 -26.92 4.10 4.99
N ASN A 85 -25.89 4.13 4.13
CA ASN A 85 -25.82 5.01 2.97
C ASN A 85 -25.20 4.32 1.75
N SER A 86 -25.35 4.94 0.57
CA SER A 86 -24.84 4.42 -0.71
C SER A 86 -23.34 4.17 -0.68
N ASN A 87 -22.53 5.06 -0.10
CA ASN A 87 -21.08 4.88 0.00
C ASN A 87 -20.69 3.65 0.84
N GLN A 88 -21.38 3.39 1.95
CA GLN A 88 -21.15 2.20 2.76
C GLN A 88 -21.54 0.91 2.03
N MET A 89 -22.60 0.95 1.22
CA MET A 89 -22.97 -0.17 0.35
C MET A 89 -21.90 -0.46 -0.71
N VAL A 90 -21.41 0.57 -1.41
CA VAL A 90 -20.31 0.44 -2.38
C VAL A 90 -19.04 -0.09 -1.70
N ARG A 91 -18.75 0.41 -0.50
CA ARG A 91 -17.60 -0.03 0.29
C ARG A 91 -17.69 -1.51 0.69
N LEU A 92 -18.87 -1.97 1.13
CA LEU A 92 -19.12 -3.38 1.40
C LEU A 92 -18.96 -4.24 0.13
N TRP A 93 -19.52 -3.79 -0.99
CA TRP A 93 -19.37 -4.49 -2.26
C TRP A 93 -17.90 -4.63 -2.67
N ILE A 94 -17.11 -3.56 -2.55
CA ILE A 94 -15.67 -3.58 -2.79
C ILE A 94 -14.96 -4.54 -1.83
N HIS A 95 -15.31 -4.55 -0.54
CA HIS A 95 -14.79 -5.53 0.42
C HIS A 95 -14.97 -6.97 -0.07
N GLU A 96 -16.19 -7.32 -0.51
CA GLU A 96 -16.48 -8.65 -1.02
C GLU A 96 -15.72 -8.94 -2.34
N CYS A 97 -15.52 -7.94 -3.21
CA CYS A 97 -14.65 -8.08 -4.39
C CYS A 97 -13.20 -8.40 -4.01
N TYR A 98 -12.62 -7.71 -3.03
CA TYR A 98 -11.26 -8.01 -2.54
C TYR A 98 -11.20 -9.40 -1.92
N ARG A 99 -12.22 -9.80 -1.16
CA ARG A 99 -12.28 -11.14 -0.53
C ARG A 99 -12.40 -12.28 -1.56
N VAL A 100 -13.20 -12.11 -2.60
CA VAL A 100 -13.47 -13.19 -3.56
C VAL A 100 -12.43 -13.24 -4.68
N TYR A 101 -12.03 -12.08 -5.21
CA TYR A 101 -11.05 -12.01 -6.29
C TYR A 101 -9.64 -11.73 -5.78
N GLY A 102 -9.48 -10.72 -4.92
CA GLY A 102 -8.17 -10.28 -4.44
C GLY A 102 -7.42 -11.35 -3.64
N ASP A 103 -8.11 -12.10 -2.79
CA ASP A 103 -7.50 -13.17 -1.97
C ASP A 103 -6.95 -14.35 -2.82
N LYS A 104 -7.35 -14.46 -4.11
CA LYS A 104 -6.78 -15.45 -5.04
C LYS A 104 -5.49 -14.98 -5.71
N LEU A 105 -5.16 -13.68 -5.64
CA LEU A 105 -3.99 -13.12 -6.31
C LEU A 105 -2.76 -13.22 -5.41
N VAL A 106 -1.65 -13.70 -5.95
CA VAL A 106 -0.42 -13.97 -5.19
C VAL A 106 0.64 -12.91 -5.45
N ASP A 107 0.76 -12.46 -6.70
CA ASP A 107 1.80 -11.52 -7.08
C ASP A 107 1.42 -10.07 -6.77
N TYR A 108 2.37 -9.30 -6.23
CA TYR A 108 2.16 -7.89 -5.92
C TYR A 108 1.76 -7.06 -7.15
N THR A 109 2.26 -7.41 -8.33
CA THR A 109 1.88 -6.78 -9.60
C THR A 109 0.41 -7.01 -9.95
N ASP A 110 -0.07 -8.23 -9.75
CA ASP A 110 -1.46 -8.61 -10.03
C ASP A 110 -2.40 -7.97 -9.02
N ILE A 111 -2.01 -7.97 -7.74
CA ILE A 111 -2.76 -7.32 -6.66
C ILE A 111 -2.91 -5.82 -6.93
N ASN A 112 -1.85 -5.13 -7.33
CA ASN A 112 -1.93 -3.70 -7.67
C ASN A 112 -2.73 -3.44 -8.94
N SER A 113 -2.60 -4.30 -9.95
CA SER A 113 -3.39 -4.23 -11.17
C SER A 113 -4.88 -4.42 -10.85
N PHE A 114 -5.22 -5.35 -9.98
CA PHE A 114 -6.59 -5.58 -9.50
C PHE A 114 -7.14 -4.38 -8.73
N LYS A 115 -6.37 -3.82 -7.78
CA LYS A 115 -6.74 -2.58 -7.06
C LYS A 115 -7.10 -1.45 -8.01
N LYS A 116 -6.27 -1.25 -9.05
CA LYS A 116 -6.50 -0.24 -10.09
C LYS A 116 -7.75 -0.53 -10.93
N ILE A 117 -7.93 -1.78 -11.36
CA ILE A 117 -9.13 -2.21 -12.12
C ILE A 117 -10.41 -1.94 -11.32
N VAL A 118 -10.44 -2.30 -10.04
CA VAL A 118 -11.59 -2.05 -9.16
C VAL A 118 -11.87 -0.55 -9.06
N SER A 119 -10.83 0.25 -8.78
CA SER A 119 -10.97 1.71 -8.66
C SER A 119 -11.50 2.36 -9.93
N ASP A 120 -10.98 1.98 -11.09
CA ASP A 120 -11.37 2.55 -12.38
C ASP A 120 -12.80 2.16 -12.78
N ILE A 121 -13.22 0.94 -12.47
CA ILE A 121 -14.57 0.44 -12.79
C ILE A 121 -15.61 1.08 -11.86
N VAL A 122 -15.34 1.18 -10.55
CA VAL A 122 -16.22 1.86 -9.59
C VAL A 122 -16.44 3.31 -10.00
N ARG A 123 -15.35 4.03 -10.32
CA ARG A 123 -15.40 5.46 -10.71
C ARG A 123 -16.25 5.69 -11.98
N LYS A 124 -16.25 4.73 -12.91
CA LYS A 124 -17.02 4.81 -14.16
C LYS A 124 -18.46 4.33 -14.02
N GLY A 125 -18.70 3.34 -13.15
CA GLY A 125 -19.98 2.65 -13.07
C GLY A 125 -20.95 3.23 -12.03
N ILE A 126 -20.44 3.97 -11.04
CA ILE A 126 -21.25 4.49 -9.93
C ILE A 126 -20.99 5.99 -9.75
N GLU A 127 -22.05 6.79 -9.89
CA GLU A 127 -21.99 8.24 -9.70
C GLU A 127 -22.05 8.63 -8.21
N GLY A 128 -21.41 9.74 -7.85
CA GLY A 128 -21.50 10.31 -6.50
C GLY A 128 -20.73 9.55 -5.42
N VAL A 129 -19.78 8.68 -5.81
CA VAL A 129 -18.93 7.94 -4.87
C VAL A 129 -17.93 8.87 -4.20
N ASN A 130 -17.91 8.85 -2.86
CA ASN A 130 -16.85 9.50 -2.09
C ASN A 130 -15.67 8.52 -1.93
N GLU A 131 -14.61 8.73 -2.72
CA GLU A 131 -13.43 7.86 -2.73
C GLU A 131 -12.72 7.78 -1.36
N GLU A 132 -12.70 8.86 -0.57
CA GLU A 132 -12.06 8.88 0.75
C GLU A 132 -12.75 7.90 1.71
N VAL A 133 -14.09 7.89 1.72
CA VAL A 133 -14.87 6.99 2.57
C VAL A 133 -14.77 5.55 2.06
N VAL A 134 -14.94 5.37 0.75
CA VAL A 134 -15.04 4.04 0.14
C VAL A 134 -13.71 3.28 0.17
N TYR A 135 -12.57 3.95 -0.01
CA TYR A 135 -11.25 3.32 0.01
C TYR A 135 -10.49 3.49 1.33
N SER A 136 -11.12 4.08 2.36
CA SER A 136 -10.55 4.20 3.70
C SER A 136 -10.06 2.84 4.21
N GLN A 137 -8.91 2.83 4.89
CA GLN A 137 -8.39 1.64 5.54
C GLN A 137 -8.68 1.72 7.05
N PRO A 138 -9.01 0.60 7.71
CA PRO A 138 -9.05 -0.76 7.18
C PRO A 138 -10.40 -1.14 6.53
N LEU A 139 -10.37 -1.88 5.42
CA LEU A 139 -11.57 -2.39 4.73
C LEU A 139 -12.06 -3.70 5.38
N ILE A 140 -12.75 -3.60 6.51
CA ILE A 140 -13.18 -4.75 7.30
C ILE A 140 -14.70 -4.76 7.48
N TYR A 141 -15.35 -5.77 6.89
CA TYR A 141 -16.69 -6.21 7.27
C TYR A 141 -16.57 -7.65 7.73
N CYS A 142 -16.83 -7.94 9.00
CA CYS A 142 -16.74 -9.30 9.56
C CYS A 142 -17.75 -9.51 10.69
N HIS A 143 -18.42 -10.67 10.69
CA HIS A 143 -19.15 -11.16 11.86
C HIS A 143 -18.23 -12.13 12.59
N PHE A 144 -17.50 -11.67 13.59
CA PHE A 144 -16.67 -12.56 14.40
C PHE A 144 -17.57 -13.49 15.23
N SER A 145 -17.44 -14.80 15.03
CA SER A 145 -18.00 -15.79 15.95
C SER A 145 -17.20 -15.71 17.25
N LYS A 146 -17.88 -15.48 18.38
CA LYS A 146 -17.23 -15.41 19.70
C LYS A 146 -16.78 -16.78 20.20
N ASP A 147 -17.26 -17.85 19.58
CA ASP A 147 -17.06 -19.23 20.01
C ASP A 147 -16.27 -19.98 18.93
N VAL A 148 -15.01 -20.29 19.23
CA VAL A 148 -14.08 -21.01 18.35
C VAL A 148 -13.77 -22.35 18.98
N PHE A 149 -13.94 -23.41 18.21
CA PHE A 149 -13.65 -24.77 18.59
C PHE A 149 -12.47 -25.28 17.77
N GLN A 150 -11.44 -25.74 18.47
CA GLN A 150 -10.23 -26.31 17.89
C GLN A 150 -10.07 -27.74 18.41
N ILE A 151 -9.69 -28.66 17.51
CA ILE A 151 -9.47 -30.04 17.88
C ILE A 151 -8.19 -30.21 18.69
N GLN A 152 -8.22 -31.09 19.69
CA GLN A 152 -7.03 -31.47 20.45
C GLN A 152 -6.63 -32.89 20.07
N LEU A 153 -5.56 -33.02 19.29
CA LEU A 153 -5.05 -34.32 18.89
C LEU A 153 -4.44 -35.06 20.09
N THR A 154 -4.90 -36.28 20.31
CA THR A 154 -4.27 -37.28 21.18
C THR A 154 -3.61 -38.36 20.33
N LYS A 155 -2.72 -39.18 20.92
CA LYS A 155 -2.01 -40.24 20.17
C LYS A 155 -2.95 -41.23 19.47
N ASP A 156 -4.10 -41.49 20.07
CA ASP A 156 -5.09 -42.45 19.57
C ASP A 156 -6.26 -41.78 18.83
N TYR A 157 -6.14 -40.49 18.51
CA TYR A 157 -7.20 -39.72 17.87
C TYR A 157 -7.62 -40.35 16.54
N SER A 158 -8.88 -40.73 16.47
CA SER A 158 -9.49 -41.51 15.40
C SER A 158 -10.52 -40.69 14.63
N VAL A 159 -11.01 -41.26 13.52
CA VAL A 159 -12.13 -40.68 12.75
C VAL A 159 -13.40 -40.60 13.60
N SER A 160 -13.60 -41.54 14.53
CA SER A 160 -14.75 -41.53 15.46
C SER A 160 -14.69 -40.32 16.39
N ASP A 161 -13.49 -39.96 16.85
CA ASP A 161 -13.31 -38.81 17.72
C ASP A 161 -13.64 -37.53 16.94
N LEU A 162 -13.14 -37.39 15.71
CA LEU A 162 -13.47 -36.25 14.86
C LEU A 162 -14.97 -36.15 14.57
N LYS A 163 -15.64 -37.27 14.28
CA LYS A 163 -17.11 -37.32 14.14
C LYS A 163 -17.80 -36.83 15.42
N ALA A 164 -17.38 -37.28 16.60
CA ALA A 164 -17.96 -36.82 17.87
C ALA A 164 -17.74 -35.32 18.14
N ASN A 165 -16.57 -34.79 17.76
CA ASN A 165 -16.27 -33.35 17.86
C ASN A 165 -17.20 -32.54 16.93
N ILE A 166 -17.35 -32.98 15.67
CA ILE A 166 -18.26 -32.34 14.70
C ILE A 166 -19.72 -32.48 15.16
N ALA A 167 -20.14 -33.64 15.67
CA ALA A 167 -21.48 -33.84 16.21
C ALA A 167 -21.80 -32.85 17.34
N THR A 168 -20.85 -32.61 18.25
CA THR A 168 -21.00 -31.60 19.32
C THR A 168 -21.22 -30.20 18.76
N LEU A 169 -20.53 -29.85 17.67
CA LEU A 169 -20.73 -28.58 16.97
C LEU A 169 -22.09 -28.49 16.29
N TYR A 170 -22.56 -29.57 15.67
CA TYR A 170 -23.91 -29.66 15.09
C TYR A 170 -24.99 -29.48 16.15
N MET A 171 -24.83 -30.08 17.33
CA MET A 171 -25.77 -29.88 18.45
C MET A 171 -25.78 -28.43 18.94
N LYS A 172 -24.60 -27.79 19.01
CA LYS A 172 -24.46 -26.41 19.46
C LYS A 172 -25.05 -25.41 18.45
N ALA A 173 -24.77 -25.59 17.17
CA ALA A 173 -25.27 -24.71 16.10
C ALA A 173 -26.75 -24.97 15.77
N GLY A 174 -27.14 -26.25 15.76
CA GLY A 174 -28.46 -26.71 15.32
C GLY A 174 -29.54 -26.59 16.39
N VAL A 175 -29.26 -27.03 17.63
CA VAL A 175 -30.26 -27.10 18.71
C VAL A 175 -30.16 -25.92 19.66
N LYS A 176 -28.94 -25.46 19.99
CA LYS A 176 -28.75 -24.31 20.88
C LYS A 176 -28.70 -22.96 20.14
N THR A 177 -28.82 -22.99 18.81
CA THR A 177 -28.79 -21.82 17.92
C THR A 177 -27.58 -20.90 18.15
N SER A 178 -26.47 -21.48 18.64
CA SER A 178 -25.27 -20.75 19.02
C SER A 178 -24.26 -20.78 17.88
N ALA A 179 -23.83 -19.61 17.42
CA ALA A 179 -22.83 -19.50 16.36
C ALA A 179 -21.48 -20.06 16.86
N CYS A 180 -20.91 -21.02 16.14
CA CYS A 180 -19.62 -21.62 16.43
C CYS A 180 -18.72 -21.63 15.18
N CYS A 181 -17.41 -21.52 15.39
CA CYS A 181 -16.40 -21.64 14.36
C CYS A 181 -15.57 -22.92 14.59
N PHE A 182 -15.46 -23.78 13.59
CA PHE A 182 -14.52 -24.89 13.61
C PHE A 182 -13.18 -24.45 13.03
N LEU A 183 -12.12 -24.52 13.83
CA LEU A 183 -10.76 -24.21 13.43
C LEU A 183 -9.97 -25.52 13.33
N MET A 184 -9.34 -25.72 12.17
CA MET A 184 -8.45 -26.85 11.90
C MET A 184 -7.22 -26.34 11.14
N THR A 185 -6.06 -26.81 11.56
CA THR A 185 -4.74 -26.52 10.96
C THR A 185 -4.19 -27.75 10.26
N ASP A 186 -3.25 -27.56 9.33
CA ASP A 186 -2.60 -28.66 8.61
C ASP A 186 -1.92 -29.67 9.56
N SER A 187 -1.39 -29.19 10.70
CA SER A 187 -0.79 -30.04 11.73
C SER A 187 -1.81 -30.94 12.45
N GLU A 188 -3.09 -30.57 12.41
CA GLU A 188 -4.16 -31.34 13.04
C GLU A 188 -4.79 -32.38 12.08
N VAL A 189 -4.43 -32.36 10.79
CA VAL A 189 -4.82 -33.36 9.80
C VAL A 189 -3.91 -34.59 9.92
N ALA A 190 -4.12 -35.39 10.98
CA ALA A 190 -3.31 -36.58 11.24
C ALA A 190 -3.51 -37.70 10.21
N ARG A 191 -4.67 -37.74 9.53
CA ARG A 191 -5.05 -38.78 8.56
C ARG A 191 -5.81 -38.17 7.39
N GLU A 192 -5.56 -38.64 6.18
CA GLU A 192 -6.25 -38.17 4.97
C GLU A 192 -7.78 -38.37 5.03
N GLN A 193 -8.24 -39.38 5.78
CA GLN A 193 -9.66 -39.64 6.02
C GLN A 193 -10.39 -38.46 6.67
N PHE A 194 -9.69 -37.58 7.40
CA PHE A 194 -10.29 -36.37 7.97
C PHE A 194 -10.71 -35.38 6.88
N LEU A 195 -9.97 -35.32 5.77
CA LEU A 195 -10.29 -34.44 4.64
C LEU A 195 -11.57 -34.87 3.92
N VAL A 196 -11.91 -36.16 3.94
CA VAL A 196 -13.18 -36.66 3.40
C VAL A 196 -14.35 -36.06 4.20
N LEU A 197 -14.28 -36.12 5.54
CA LEU A 197 -15.30 -35.54 6.41
C LEU A 197 -15.39 -34.02 6.26
N VAL A 198 -14.25 -33.33 6.14
CA VAL A 198 -14.22 -31.89 5.90
C VAL A 198 -14.82 -31.54 4.53
N ASN A 199 -14.58 -32.37 3.50
CA ASN A 199 -15.18 -32.19 2.20
C ASN A 199 -16.70 -32.42 2.22
N ASP A 200 -17.19 -33.44 2.92
CA ASP A 200 -18.63 -33.68 3.09
C ASP A 200 -19.30 -32.52 3.84
N LEU A 201 -18.66 -32.04 4.91
CA LEU A 201 -19.07 -30.83 5.64
C LEU A 201 -19.15 -29.59 4.73
N LEU A 202 -18.26 -29.48 3.74
CA LEU A 202 -18.21 -28.37 2.79
C LEU A 202 -19.14 -28.54 1.57
N ALA A 203 -19.42 -29.75 1.15
CA ALA A 203 -20.20 -29.99 -0.06
C ALA A 203 -21.70 -30.02 0.25
N SER A 204 -22.09 -30.83 1.24
CA SER A 204 -23.48 -31.09 1.63
C SER A 204 -23.81 -30.59 3.03
N GLY A 205 -22.80 -30.38 3.88
CA GLY A 205 -23.00 -30.17 5.32
C GLY A 205 -23.68 -31.35 6.00
N ASP A 206 -23.64 -32.52 5.36
CA ASP A 206 -24.19 -33.76 5.86
C ASP A 206 -23.11 -34.85 5.79
N ILE A 207 -22.81 -35.44 6.94
CA ILE A 207 -21.76 -36.43 7.09
C ILE A 207 -22.44 -37.77 7.38
N HIS A 208 -22.12 -38.78 6.56
CA HIS A 208 -22.72 -40.10 6.70
C HIS A 208 -22.41 -40.74 8.06
N GLU A 209 -23.45 -41.24 8.72
CA GLU A 209 -23.39 -41.84 10.07
C GLU A 209 -22.68 -40.92 11.07
N LEU A 210 -23.04 -39.62 11.09
CA LEU A 210 -22.59 -38.70 12.12
C LEU A 210 -23.36 -38.91 13.44
N PHE A 211 -24.66 -39.16 13.33
CA PHE A 211 -25.57 -39.42 14.44
C PHE A 211 -26.27 -40.77 14.22
N PRO A 212 -26.49 -41.57 15.27
CA PRO A 212 -27.42 -42.70 15.25
C PRO A 212 -28.85 -42.27 14.89
N ASP A 213 -29.64 -43.17 14.29
CA ASP A 213 -31.01 -42.87 13.84
C ASP A 213 -31.91 -42.34 14.97
N ASP A 214 -31.74 -42.86 16.19
CA ASP A 214 -32.47 -42.44 17.39
C ASP A 214 -32.07 -41.02 17.86
N GLU A 215 -30.79 -40.65 17.75
CA GLU A 215 -30.35 -39.28 18.03
C GLU A 215 -30.85 -38.29 16.97
N VAL A 216 -30.88 -38.68 15.69
CA VAL A 216 -31.42 -37.85 14.61
C VAL A 216 -32.89 -37.52 14.87
N GLU A 217 -33.71 -38.49 15.27
CA GLU A 217 -35.12 -38.26 15.58
C GLU A 217 -35.29 -37.28 16.75
N ASN A 218 -34.47 -37.41 17.78
CA ASN A 218 -34.46 -36.48 18.92
C ASN A 218 -34.08 -35.05 18.52
N ILE A 219 -33.06 -34.88 17.67
CA ILE A 219 -32.62 -33.58 17.15
C ILE A 219 -33.73 -32.94 16.30
N VAL A 220 -34.35 -33.71 15.41
CA VAL A 220 -35.47 -33.25 14.58
C VAL A 220 -36.63 -32.78 15.46
N ASN A 221 -36.98 -33.53 16.50
CA ASN A 221 -38.03 -33.16 17.44
C ASN A 221 -37.71 -31.87 18.22
N ALA A 222 -36.45 -31.70 18.64
CA ALA A 222 -36.01 -30.50 19.36
C ALA A 222 -36.11 -29.24 18.46
N VAL A 223 -35.64 -29.34 17.22
CA VAL A 223 -35.65 -28.22 16.26
C VAL A 223 -37.07 -27.97 15.71
N ARG A 224 -37.93 -28.99 15.63
CA ARG A 224 -39.32 -28.84 15.15
C ARG A 224 -40.11 -27.81 15.95
N ASN A 225 -39.89 -27.72 17.26
CA ASN A 225 -40.57 -26.72 18.09
C ASN A 225 -40.15 -25.29 17.74
N GLU A 226 -38.86 -25.06 17.49
CA GLU A 226 -38.31 -23.76 17.08
C GLU A 226 -38.79 -23.39 15.65
N VAL A 227 -38.84 -24.36 14.73
CA VAL A 227 -39.33 -24.17 13.36
C VAL A 227 -40.83 -23.81 13.33
N LYS A 228 -41.63 -24.43 14.20
CA LYS A 228 -43.04 -24.07 14.38
C LYS A 228 -43.20 -22.65 14.92
N GLN A 229 -42.32 -22.20 15.82
CA GLN A 229 -42.32 -20.81 16.31
C GLN A 229 -41.97 -19.80 15.22
N LEU A 230 -41.13 -20.18 14.25
CA LEU A 230 -40.81 -19.36 13.07
C LEU A 230 -41.92 -19.36 12.00
N GLY A 231 -43.04 -20.05 12.23
CA GLY A 231 -44.20 -20.06 11.34
C GLY A 231 -44.04 -20.90 10.08
N ILE A 232 -43.02 -21.76 10.02
CA ILE A 232 -42.78 -22.64 8.86
C ILE A 232 -43.54 -23.95 9.10
N VAL A 233 -44.51 -24.24 8.22
CA VAL A 233 -45.34 -25.45 8.31
C VAL A 233 -44.57 -26.67 7.79
N ASP A 234 -44.67 -27.74 8.57
CA ASP A 234 -44.02 -29.05 8.43
C ASP A 234 -44.43 -29.75 7.10
N ASN A 235 -43.53 -29.78 6.11
CA ASN A 235 -43.60 -30.61 4.88
C ASN A 235 -42.16 -30.72 4.28
N PRO A 236 -41.83 -31.35 3.11
CA PRO A 236 -40.49 -31.85 2.74
C PRO A 236 -39.44 -30.75 2.45
N LEU A 237 -39.72 -29.53 2.91
CA LEU A 237 -38.90 -28.34 2.93
C LEU A 237 -37.75 -28.39 3.96
N TYR A 238 -37.70 -29.39 4.87
CA TYR A 238 -36.56 -29.55 5.78
C TYR A 238 -35.23 -29.74 5.04
N ALA A 239 -35.25 -30.43 3.90
CA ALA A 239 -34.08 -30.52 3.03
C ALA A 239 -33.64 -29.13 2.54
N LYS A 240 -34.59 -28.22 2.27
CA LYS A 240 -34.31 -26.86 1.82
C LYS A 240 -33.76 -25.98 2.94
N LEU A 241 -34.34 -26.06 4.14
CA LEU A 241 -33.86 -25.32 5.31
C LEU A 241 -32.50 -25.84 5.79
N LEU A 242 -32.29 -27.17 5.77
CA LEU A 242 -30.99 -27.78 6.06
C LEU A 242 -29.96 -27.29 5.05
N HIS A 243 -30.28 -27.31 3.76
CA HIS A 243 -29.39 -26.83 2.71
C HIS A 243 -29.10 -25.32 2.80
N GLU A 244 -30.05 -24.50 3.26
CA GLU A 244 -29.84 -23.08 3.53
C GLU A 244 -28.98 -22.83 4.78
N LYS A 245 -29.23 -23.53 5.88
CA LYS A 245 -28.42 -23.44 7.10
C LYS A 245 -26.99 -23.94 6.87
N VAL A 246 -26.83 -25.04 6.13
CA VAL A 246 -25.54 -25.55 5.70
C VAL A 246 -24.82 -24.52 4.85
N LYS A 247 -25.49 -23.96 3.83
CA LYS A 247 -24.91 -22.94 2.96
C LYS A 247 -24.45 -21.71 3.75
N ALA A 248 -25.27 -21.22 4.68
CA ALA A 248 -24.92 -20.10 5.55
C ALA A 248 -23.71 -20.40 6.46
N ASN A 249 -23.60 -21.63 6.96
CA ASN A 249 -22.44 -22.07 7.75
C ASN A 249 -21.18 -22.20 6.88
N LEU A 250 -21.31 -22.70 5.65
CA LEU A 250 -20.22 -22.75 4.67
C LEU A 250 -19.69 -21.37 4.33
N ASP A 251 -20.59 -20.42 4.08
CA ASP A 251 -20.24 -19.03 3.77
C ASP A 251 -19.53 -18.36 4.95
N ARG A 252 -19.98 -18.64 6.19
CA ARG A 252 -19.30 -18.20 7.41
C ARG A 252 -17.90 -18.80 7.53
N ARG A 253 -17.76 -20.09 7.24
CA ARG A 253 -16.48 -20.79 7.33
C ARG A 253 -15.45 -20.23 6.33
N LEU A 254 -15.85 -20.06 5.07
CA LEU A 254 -15.00 -19.47 4.04
C LEU A 254 -14.54 -18.04 4.42
N ARG A 255 -15.41 -17.28 5.09
CA ARG A 255 -15.06 -15.94 5.58
C ARG A 255 -14.05 -15.98 6.72
N LEU A 256 -14.21 -16.91 7.66
CA LEU A 256 -13.29 -17.10 8.78
C LEU A 256 -11.91 -17.58 8.30
N GLU A 257 -11.88 -18.51 7.37
CA GLU A 257 -10.66 -19.03 6.74
C GLU A 257 -9.85 -17.89 6.09
N ASN A 258 -10.50 -17.05 5.30
CA ASN A 258 -9.86 -15.88 4.70
C ASN A 258 -9.41 -14.86 5.76
N GLY A 259 -10.19 -14.67 6.83
CA GLY A 259 -9.81 -13.79 7.95
C GLY A 259 -8.55 -14.27 8.66
N LEU A 260 -8.42 -15.58 8.86
CA LEU A 260 -7.26 -16.19 9.50
C LEU A 260 -6.00 -16.06 8.64
N ILE A 261 -6.11 -16.30 7.33
CA ILE A 261 -5.01 -16.14 6.38
C ILE A 261 -4.48 -14.69 6.40
N LYS A 262 -5.39 -13.71 6.47
CA LYS A 262 -5.01 -12.28 6.55
C LYS A 262 -4.29 -11.94 7.85
N LEU A 263 -4.76 -12.45 8.98
CA LEU A 263 -4.10 -12.25 10.27
C LEU A 263 -2.72 -12.91 10.31
N ALA A 264 -2.58 -14.10 9.74
CA ALA A 264 -1.30 -14.79 9.62
C ALA A 264 -0.31 -14.02 8.71
N SER A 265 -0.77 -13.49 7.57
CA SER A 265 0.07 -12.66 6.69
C SER A 265 0.50 -11.37 7.38
N CYS A 266 -0.44 -10.69 8.05
CA CYS A 266 -0.17 -9.44 8.75
C CYS A 266 0.82 -9.65 9.91
N THR A 267 0.72 -10.78 10.62
CA THR A 267 1.67 -11.12 11.69
C THR A 267 3.08 -11.30 11.12
N LYS A 268 3.24 -12.02 10.00
CA LYS A 268 4.53 -12.17 9.32
C LYS A 268 5.09 -10.84 8.81
N GLU A 269 4.25 -9.98 8.26
CA GLU A 269 4.67 -8.65 7.80
C GLU A 269 5.09 -7.75 8.95
N VAL A 270 4.38 -7.79 10.08
CA VAL A 270 4.71 -7.02 11.29
C VAL A 270 6.01 -7.51 11.92
N ASP A 271 6.23 -8.83 12.01
CA ASP A 271 7.48 -9.40 12.52
C ASP A 271 8.68 -8.98 11.65
N ALA A 272 8.55 -9.05 10.33
CA ALA A 272 9.59 -8.60 9.40
C ALA A 272 9.88 -7.09 9.50
N LEU A 273 8.84 -6.27 9.66
CA LEU A 273 8.99 -4.82 9.85
C LEU A 273 9.66 -4.48 11.19
N GLN A 274 9.36 -5.23 12.26
CA GLN A 274 10.03 -5.05 13.56
C GLN A 274 11.53 -5.37 13.49
N ASP A 275 11.93 -6.37 12.71
CA ASP A 275 13.34 -6.69 12.51
C ASP A 275 14.06 -5.62 11.67
N VAL A 276 13.42 -5.12 10.61
CA VAL A 276 13.96 -4.01 9.81
C VAL A 276 14.09 -2.73 10.63
N LEU A 277 13.09 -2.42 11.47
CA LEU A 277 13.10 -1.23 12.33
C LEU A 277 14.29 -1.26 13.30
N LYS A 278 14.56 -2.41 13.94
CA LYS A 278 15.71 -2.57 14.84
C LYS A 278 17.05 -2.31 14.15
N VAL A 279 17.22 -2.79 12.91
CA VAL A 279 18.45 -2.55 12.13
C VAL A 279 18.56 -1.08 11.75
N GLN A 280 17.46 -0.47 11.29
CA GLN A 280 17.44 0.94 10.87
C GLN A 280 17.70 1.89 12.05
N GLU A 281 17.18 1.63 13.25
CA GLU A 281 17.46 2.46 14.43
C GLU A 281 18.96 2.52 14.78
N VAL A 282 19.67 1.40 14.59
CA VAL A 282 21.13 1.33 14.82
C VAL A 282 21.88 2.12 13.75
N GLU A 283 21.55 1.95 12.47
CA GLU A 283 22.17 2.71 11.38
C GLU A 283 21.92 4.22 11.50
N LEU A 284 20.70 4.61 11.87
CA LEU A 284 20.30 6.01 11.99
C LEU A 284 21.07 6.69 13.14
N LYS A 285 21.32 5.98 14.26
CA LYS A 285 22.21 6.47 15.33
C LYS A 285 23.65 6.69 14.85
N ILE A 286 24.21 5.75 14.10
CA ILE A 286 25.58 5.87 13.58
C ILE A 286 25.67 7.07 12.63
N LYS A 287 24.76 7.17 11.66
CA LYS A 287 24.76 8.28 10.69
C LYS A 287 24.50 9.64 11.33
N ASN A 288 23.64 9.72 12.35
CA ASN A 288 23.46 10.97 13.10
C ASN A 288 24.74 11.36 13.85
N GLN A 289 25.43 10.41 14.48
CA GLN A 289 26.73 10.70 15.12
C GLN A 289 27.79 11.16 14.11
N GLU A 290 27.84 10.55 12.93
CA GLU A 290 28.73 10.99 11.85
C GLU A 290 28.37 12.41 11.36
N ALA A 291 27.07 12.70 11.19
CA ALA A 291 26.60 14.02 10.79
C ALA A 291 26.92 15.10 11.86
N ASP A 292 26.70 14.80 13.14
CA ASP A 292 27.02 15.69 14.26
C ASP A 292 28.52 16.00 14.31
N ASN A 293 29.38 14.99 14.10
CA ASN A 293 30.84 15.19 14.02
C ASN A 293 31.22 16.07 12.83
N LEU A 294 30.60 15.88 11.67
CA LEU A 294 30.82 16.70 10.48
C LEU A 294 30.42 18.17 10.70
N ILE A 295 29.32 18.42 11.41
CA ILE A 295 28.88 19.78 11.77
C ILE A 295 29.95 20.50 12.61
N ILE A 296 30.57 19.79 13.56
CA ILE A 296 31.65 20.36 14.38
C ILE A 296 32.84 20.75 13.49
N VAL A 297 33.28 19.86 12.59
CA VAL A 297 34.41 20.13 11.70
C VAL A 297 34.12 21.32 10.79
N VAL A 298 32.96 21.34 10.13
CA VAL A 298 32.55 22.46 9.26
C VAL A 298 32.43 23.77 10.03
N GLY A 299 31.98 23.73 11.29
CA GLY A 299 31.99 24.90 12.18
C GLY A 299 33.40 25.44 12.41
N THR A 300 34.35 24.56 12.74
CA THR A 300 35.76 24.98 12.96
C THR A 300 36.43 25.49 11.69
N GLU A 301 36.13 24.91 10.53
CA GLU A 301 36.66 25.39 9.24
C GLU A 301 36.07 26.74 8.86
N ASN A 302 34.76 26.96 9.03
CA ASN A 302 34.14 28.25 8.76
C ASN A 302 34.73 29.38 9.63
N GLU A 303 35.07 29.10 10.90
CA GLU A 303 35.78 30.07 11.74
C GLU A 303 37.18 30.40 11.21
N LYS A 304 37.94 29.39 10.75
CA LYS A 304 39.27 29.60 10.15
C LYS A 304 39.17 30.43 8.86
N VAL A 305 38.25 30.06 7.97
CA VAL A 305 38.01 30.78 6.71
C VAL A 305 37.59 32.23 6.98
N SER A 306 36.76 32.48 7.98
CA SER A 306 36.37 33.84 8.38
C SER A 306 37.58 34.68 8.83
N LYS A 307 38.48 34.10 9.64
CA LYS A 307 39.71 34.76 10.10
C LYS A 307 40.67 35.05 8.94
N GLU A 308 40.89 34.08 8.05
CA GLU A 308 41.74 34.27 6.86
C GLU A 308 41.16 35.31 5.91
N ARG A 309 39.84 35.32 5.70
CA ARG A 309 39.17 36.33 4.86
C ARG A 309 39.31 37.74 5.44
N ALA A 310 39.27 37.89 6.76
CA ALA A 310 39.50 39.17 7.42
C ALA A 310 40.96 39.65 7.25
N PHE A 311 41.93 38.73 7.32
CA PHE A 311 43.34 39.04 7.05
C PHE A 311 43.57 39.46 5.60
N ALA A 312 43.06 38.67 4.65
CA ALA A 312 43.17 38.96 3.22
C ALA A 312 42.54 40.32 2.84
N SER A 313 41.38 40.67 3.41
CA SER A 313 40.75 41.97 3.16
C SER A 313 41.57 43.15 3.72
N LYS A 314 42.26 42.95 4.84
CA LYS A 314 43.16 43.97 5.41
C LYS A 314 44.42 44.15 4.54
N GLU A 315 44.98 43.05 4.06
CA GLU A 315 46.14 43.06 3.17
C GLU A 315 45.79 43.68 1.81
N GLU A 316 44.62 43.36 1.26
CA GLU A 316 44.11 43.96 0.02
C GLU A 316 44.01 45.49 0.12
N LYS A 317 43.53 46.03 1.26
CA LYS A 317 43.50 47.48 1.49
C LYS A 317 44.91 48.09 1.52
N ASN A 318 45.86 47.41 2.15
CA ASN A 318 47.25 47.89 2.21
C ASN A 318 47.90 47.88 0.82
N VAL A 319 47.69 46.82 0.05
CA VAL A 319 48.21 46.72 -1.32
C VAL A 319 47.62 47.81 -2.21
N ARG A 320 46.31 48.09 -2.11
CA ARG A 320 45.67 49.20 -2.85
C ARG A 320 46.27 50.57 -2.50
N GLN A 321 46.54 50.84 -1.22
CA GLN A 321 47.20 52.10 -0.82
C GLN A 321 48.61 52.22 -1.41
N ILE A 322 49.37 51.13 -1.38
CA ILE A 322 50.72 51.10 -1.98
C ILE A 322 50.63 51.30 -3.50
N GLU A 323 49.65 50.67 -4.15
CA GLU A 323 49.43 50.81 -5.60
C GLU A 323 49.06 52.25 -5.99
N GLU A 324 48.18 52.91 -5.24
CA GLU A 324 47.84 54.32 -5.43
C GLU A 324 49.07 55.23 -5.26
N ASP A 325 49.87 55.01 -4.22
CA ASP A 325 51.09 55.77 -3.96
C ASP A 325 52.17 55.57 -5.04
N VAL A 326 52.38 54.32 -5.48
CA VAL A 326 53.34 53.99 -6.54
C VAL A 326 52.87 54.58 -7.87
N THR A 327 51.58 54.53 -8.17
CA THR A 327 51.01 55.11 -9.39
C THR A 327 51.14 56.64 -9.40
N ALA A 328 50.91 57.29 -8.26
CA ALA A 328 51.10 58.74 -8.13
C ALA A 328 52.58 59.14 -8.32
N LYS A 329 53.51 58.42 -7.69
CA LYS A 329 54.95 58.65 -7.85
C LYS A 329 55.42 58.38 -9.28
N ALA A 330 54.92 57.32 -9.93
CA ALA A 330 55.24 57.00 -11.31
C ALA A 330 54.80 58.13 -12.26
N LYS A 331 53.58 58.67 -12.10
CA LYS A 331 53.09 59.80 -12.89
C LYS A 331 53.96 61.05 -12.72
N LEU A 332 54.34 61.39 -11.48
CA LEU A 332 55.22 62.54 -11.22
C LEU A 332 56.60 62.37 -11.87
N CYS A 333 57.20 61.18 -11.76
CA CYS A 333 58.46 60.88 -12.42
C CYS A 333 58.36 60.93 -13.95
N GLU A 334 57.25 60.47 -14.52
CA GLU A 334 57.01 60.50 -15.96
C GLU A 334 56.83 61.94 -16.48
N GLU A 335 56.11 62.78 -15.74
CA GLU A 335 55.97 64.22 -16.06
C GLU A 335 57.32 64.95 -16.01
N ASP A 336 58.15 64.69 -15.00
CA ASP A 336 59.47 65.31 -14.89
C ASP A 336 60.45 64.76 -15.94
N PHE A 337 60.35 63.48 -16.29
CA PHE A 337 61.09 62.91 -17.41
C PHE A 337 60.72 63.59 -18.73
N LEU A 338 59.43 63.80 -19.01
CA LEU A 338 58.95 64.50 -20.20
C LEU A 338 59.42 65.96 -20.30
N LYS A 339 59.62 66.65 -19.16
CA LYS A 339 60.19 68.01 -19.14
C LYS A 339 61.70 68.01 -19.41
N ALA A 340 62.43 67.00 -18.94
CA ALA A 340 63.88 66.89 -19.11
C ALA A 340 64.28 66.30 -20.47
N GLN A 341 63.41 65.49 -21.07
CA GLN A 341 63.65 64.80 -22.35
C GLN A 341 63.99 65.75 -23.52
N PRO A 342 63.34 66.92 -23.72
CA PRO A 342 63.67 67.84 -24.79
C PRO A 342 65.07 68.44 -24.64
N ALA A 343 65.49 68.74 -23.41
CA ALA A 343 66.82 69.27 -23.14
C ALA A 343 67.90 68.22 -23.40
N LEU A 344 67.62 66.95 -23.06
CA LEU A 344 68.53 65.84 -23.32
C LEU A 344 68.66 65.52 -24.82
N ILE A 345 67.54 65.50 -25.55
CA ILE A 345 67.54 65.29 -27.00
C ILE A 345 68.25 66.45 -27.70
N ALA A 346 67.96 67.70 -27.31
CA ALA A 346 68.64 68.87 -27.87
C ALA A 346 70.15 68.87 -27.58
N ALA A 347 70.57 68.45 -26.38
CA ALA A 347 71.98 68.29 -26.05
C ALA A 347 72.64 67.15 -26.85
N GLN A 348 71.94 66.04 -27.08
CA GLN A 348 72.42 64.92 -27.88
C GLN A 348 72.53 65.27 -29.37
N GLU A 349 71.59 66.03 -29.91
CA GLU A 349 71.62 66.55 -31.29
C GLU A 349 72.74 67.59 -31.48
N ALA A 350 72.95 68.47 -30.50
CA ALA A 350 74.08 69.39 -30.48
C ALA A 350 75.43 68.65 -30.39
N LEU A 351 75.50 67.55 -29.64
CA LEU A 351 76.70 66.70 -29.59
C LEU A 351 76.96 66.00 -30.94
N ASN A 352 75.91 65.53 -31.61
CA ASN A 352 76.00 64.83 -32.90
C ASN A 352 76.32 65.75 -34.09
N THR A 353 76.26 67.08 -33.91
CA THR A 353 76.71 68.08 -34.89
C THR A 353 78.17 68.51 -34.70
N LEU A 354 78.86 68.02 -33.66
CA LEU A 354 80.30 68.23 -33.47
C LEU A 354 81.12 67.39 -34.46
N ASN A 355 81.78 68.06 -35.39
CA ASN A 355 82.70 67.43 -36.32
C ASN A 355 84.04 67.10 -35.63
N LYS A 356 84.63 65.95 -35.95
CA LYS A 356 85.88 65.42 -35.36
C LYS A 356 87.05 66.41 -35.42
N ASN A 357 87.05 67.29 -36.42
CA ASN A 357 88.07 68.33 -36.59
C ASN A 357 88.03 69.38 -35.44
N ASN A 358 86.86 69.76 -34.95
CA ASN A 358 86.71 70.76 -33.86
C ASN A 358 87.26 70.24 -32.52
N LEU A 359 87.13 68.93 -32.27
CA LEU A 359 87.69 68.26 -31.07
C LEU A 359 89.22 68.11 -31.14
N THR A 360 89.81 68.19 -32.34
CA THR A 360 91.26 68.04 -32.56
C THR A 360 92.00 69.35 -32.32
N GLU A 361 91.35 70.51 -32.52
CA GLU A 361 91.90 71.84 -32.22
C GLU A 361 91.89 72.18 -30.73
N LEU A 362 90.87 71.76 -29.97
CA LEU A 362 90.82 71.97 -28.52
C LEU A 362 91.86 71.13 -27.74
N LYS A 363 92.21 69.94 -28.25
CA LYS A 363 93.19 69.05 -27.62
C LYS A 363 94.65 69.49 -27.78
N SER A 364 94.96 70.42 -28.68
CA SER A 364 96.32 70.91 -28.92
C SER A 364 96.69 72.14 -28.06
N PHE A 365 95.77 72.67 -27.25
CA PHE A 365 96.05 73.73 -26.28
C PHE A 365 96.83 73.19 -25.08
N GLY A 366 98.02 73.72 -24.83
CA GLY A 366 98.89 73.34 -23.70
C GLY A 366 98.43 73.81 -22.31
N SER A 367 97.36 74.61 -22.20
CA SER A 367 96.67 74.97 -20.95
C SER A 367 95.25 75.46 -21.26
N PRO A 368 94.18 74.73 -20.87
CA PRO A 368 92.80 75.14 -21.11
C PRO A 368 92.38 76.27 -20.14
N PRO A 369 91.42 77.16 -20.51
CA PRO A 369 90.83 78.13 -19.60
C PRO A 369 89.98 77.44 -18.51
N ASP A 370 89.90 78.00 -17.30
CA ASP A 370 89.20 77.45 -16.11
C ASP A 370 87.68 77.13 -16.29
N ALA A 371 87.08 77.43 -17.44
CA ALA A 371 85.66 77.22 -17.73
C ALA A 371 85.40 76.16 -18.83
N VAL A 372 86.38 75.32 -19.18
CA VAL A 372 86.23 74.20 -20.13
C VAL A 372 86.66 72.88 -19.50
#